data_AF-A0A439DHW4-F1
#
_entry.id   AF-A0A439DHW4-F1
#
_cell.length_a   1.000
_cell.length_b   1.000
_cell.length_c   1.000
_cell.angle_alpha   90.00
_cell.angle_beta   90.00
_cell.angle_gamma   90.00
#
_symmetry.space_group_name_H-M   'P 1'
#
loop_
_entity.id
_entity.type
_entity.pdbx_description
1 polymer ?
#
loop_
_entity_poly.entity_id
_entity_poly.type
_entity_poly.pdbx_seq_one_letter_code
_entity_poly.pdbx_strand_id
1 'polypeptide(L)'
;AGEPPKEGIWGVQGLLNPALGSDVDVFAASYFNDNVLDVAKALLTYEADGEAGRCTDEDLVLELYNMLVRPESDFELEWHRDDVPRSATAEEEAAKLGVALDGESETNGSHVKTAKRYWNMQWNLPLYPDDSLVVVPGSHLRVRTSDERAASPLEPNMPGQLVVHLEPGDVVFYDNNILHRGVYSADKERMSLHGSVGHAGGGRFRATNVLQHGIGKWVDQCDFSSLAKGPGGEKISQRAEDMRARLVKLGRESGDVGYSLTG
;
A
#
# COMPACT_ATOMS: atom_id res chain seq x y z
N ALA A 1 -10.24 21.22 12.41
CA ALA A 1 -10.88 19.93 12.12
C ALA A 1 -11.71 20.12 10.86
N GLY A 2 -11.51 19.32 9.82
CA GLY A 2 -12.34 19.37 8.61
C GLY A 2 -13.72 18.77 8.91
N GLU A 3 -14.73 19.20 8.15
CA GLU A 3 -16.04 18.53 8.18
C GLU A 3 -15.87 17.09 7.65
N PRO A 4 -16.50 16.08 8.28
CA PRO A 4 -16.46 14.72 7.78
C PRO A 4 -17.10 14.64 6.38
N PRO A 5 -16.67 13.70 5.52
CA PRO A 5 -17.31 13.47 4.22
C PRO A 5 -18.82 13.25 4.39
N LYS A 6 -19.61 13.60 3.36
CA LYS A 6 -21.06 13.37 3.38
C LYS A 6 -21.42 11.90 3.52
N GLU A 7 -20.50 11.03 3.11
CA GLU A 7 -20.58 9.58 3.11
C GLU A 7 -20.12 8.96 4.44
N GLY A 8 -19.76 9.79 5.43
CA GLY A 8 -19.23 9.36 6.72
C GLY A 8 -17.72 9.09 6.73
N ILE A 9 -17.19 8.82 7.92
CA ILE A 9 -15.78 8.46 8.10
C ILE A 9 -15.63 6.95 7.88
N TRP A 10 -14.88 6.56 6.86
CA TRP A 10 -14.56 5.16 6.55
C TRP A 10 -13.09 4.81 6.82
N GLY A 11 -12.29 5.78 7.25
CA GLY A 11 -10.91 5.56 7.66
C GLY A 11 -10.30 6.73 8.43
N VAL A 12 -9.30 6.41 9.26
CA VAL A 12 -8.44 7.33 10.01
C VAL A 12 -7.03 7.21 9.47
N GLN A 13 -6.42 8.33 9.11
CA GLN A 13 -5.07 8.35 8.54
C GLN A 13 -4.01 8.71 9.59
N GLY A 14 -2.79 8.21 9.40
CA GLY A 14 -1.61 8.64 10.15
C GLY A 14 -1.57 8.13 11.60
N LEU A 15 -1.72 6.82 11.79
CA LEU A 15 -1.62 6.17 13.11
C LEU A 15 -0.23 6.27 13.76
N LEU A 16 0.79 6.70 13.00
CA LEU A 16 2.14 7.00 13.51
C LEU A 16 2.33 8.49 13.83
N ASN A 17 1.28 9.31 13.74
CA ASN A 17 1.36 10.74 13.99
C ASN A 17 1.56 11.02 15.50
N PRO A 18 2.59 11.79 15.89
CA PRO A 18 2.88 12.09 17.30
C PRO A 18 1.75 12.86 18.00
N ALA A 19 0.82 13.47 17.26
CA ALA A 19 -0.38 14.09 17.82
C ALA A 19 -1.30 13.08 18.56
N LEU A 20 -1.13 11.78 18.34
CA LEU A 20 -1.82 10.71 19.08
C LEU A 20 -1.24 10.49 20.49
N GLY A 21 -0.16 11.18 20.87
CA GLY A 21 0.45 11.03 22.20
C GLY A 21 0.98 9.61 22.42
N SER A 22 0.76 9.04 23.60
CA SER A 22 1.26 7.70 23.95
C SER A 22 0.64 6.55 23.14
N ASP A 23 -0.51 6.77 22.50
CA ASP A 23 -1.18 5.72 21.71
C ASP A 23 -0.36 5.36 20.45
N VAL A 24 0.49 6.28 19.99
CA VAL A 24 1.41 6.06 18.86
C VAL A 24 2.31 4.86 19.10
N ASP A 25 2.70 4.58 20.35
CA ASP A 25 3.62 3.49 20.70
C ASP A 25 3.03 2.12 20.35
N VAL A 26 1.71 1.96 20.53
CA VAL A 26 1.00 0.71 20.21
C VAL A 26 0.96 0.49 18.70
N PHE A 27 0.67 1.54 17.94
CA PHE A 27 0.63 1.46 16.48
C PHE A 27 2.03 1.28 15.88
N ALA A 28 3.04 1.95 16.42
CA ALA A 28 4.44 1.77 16.02
C ALA A 28 4.91 0.33 16.30
N ALA A 29 4.62 -0.22 17.48
CA ALA A 29 4.97 -1.60 17.81
C ALA A 29 4.33 -2.63 16.85
N SER A 30 3.15 -2.32 16.31
CA SER A 30 2.48 -3.14 15.29
C SER A 30 3.11 -2.96 13.90
N TYR A 31 3.35 -1.73 13.46
CA TYR A 31 3.88 -1.43 12.11
C TYR A 31 5.31 -1.96 11.91
N PHE A 32 6.17 -1.80 12.92
CA PHE A 32 7.59 -2.21 12.83
C PHE A 32 7.85 -3.65 13.26
N ASN A 33 6.80 -4.41 13.55
CA ASN A 33 6.89 -5.78 14.03
C ASN A 33 7.58 -6.70 13.00
N ASP A 34 8.45 -7.61 13.48
CA ASP A 34 9.11 -8.60 12.63
C ASP A 34 8.09 -9.47 11.87
N ASN A 35 6.97 -9.85 12.49
CA ASN A 35 5.94 -10.68 11.83
C ASN A 35 5.28 -9.99 10.62
N VAL A 36 5.29 -8.66 10.58
CA VAL A 36 4.75 -7.88 9.44
C VAL A 36 5.88 -7.61 8.44
N LEU A 37 6.99 -7.06 8.91
CA LEU A 37 8.06 -6.59 8.03
C LEU A 37 8.89 -7.73 7.44
N ASP A 38 9.00 -8.89 8.07
CA ASP A 38 9.68 -10.04 7.47
C ASP A 38 8.90 -10.60 6.28
N VAL A 39 7.56 -10.62 6.34
CA VAL A 39 6.70 -10.98 5.20
C VAL A 39 6.82 -9.94 4.09
N ALA A 40 6.76 -8.65 4.45
CA ALA A 40 6.93 -7.58 3.47
C ALA A 40 8.29 -7.65 2.76
N LYS A 41 9.39 -7.83 3.50
CA LYS A 41 10.73 -8.02 2.93
C LYS A 41 10.76 -9.21 1.99
N ALA A 42 10.20 -10.36 2.39
CA ALA A 42 10.15 -11.55 1.54
C ALA A 42 9.44 -11.25 0.21
N LEU A 43 8.29 -10.57 0.23
CA LEU A 43 7.56 -10.23 -0.98
C LEU A 43 8.26 -9.16 -1.84
N LEU A 44 8.95 -8.20 -1.23
CA LEU A 44 9.75 -7.18 -1.92
C LEU A 44 11.01 -7.75 -2.60
N THR A 45 11.38 -9.01 -2.34
CA THR A 45 12.53 -9.66 -2.98
C THR A 45 12.26 -10.22 -4.38
N TYR A 46 11.00 -10.32 -4.78
CA TYR A 46 10.64 -11.03 -6.00
C TYR A 46 10.83 -10.17 -7.25
N GLU A 47 11.56 -10.71 -8.22
CA GLU A 47 11.53 -10.28 -9.61
C GLU A 47 10.77 -11.34 -10.45
N ALA A 48 9.93 -10.91 -11.38
CA ALA A 48 9.16 -11.82 -12.25
C ALA A 48 10.00 -12.71 -13.20
N ASP A 49 11.32 -12.51 -13.30
CA ASP A 49 12.24 -13.34 -14.07
C ASP A 49 12.96 -14.42 -13.23
N GLY A 50 12.72 -14.47 -11.91
CA GLY A 50 13.24 -15.53 -11.03
C GLY A 50 14.59 -15.23 -10.39
N GLU A 51 15.18 -14.05 -10.58
CA GLU A 51 16.31 -13.59 -9.77
C GLU A 51 15.77 -13.05 -8.43
N ALA A 52 15.98 -13.79 -7.34
CA ALA A 52 15.59 -13.33 -6.02
C ALA A 52 16.59 -12.28 -5.51
N GLY A 53 16.16 -11.03 -5.45
CA GLY A 53 16.88 -10.00 -4.70
C GLY A 53 16.88 -10.33 -3.21
N ARG A 54 17.52 -9.47 -2.40
CA ARG A 54 17.35 -9.50 -0.95
C ARG A 54 16.86 -8.15 -0.49
N CYS A 55 15.72 -8.13 0.20
CA CYS A 55 15.24 -6.96 0.91
C CYS A 55 15.57 -7.14 2.39
N THR A 56 16.15 -6.12 2.98
CA THR A 56 16.61 -6.06 4.38
C THR A 56 16.05 -4.82 5.07
N ASP A 57 16.29 -4.68 6.36
CA ASP A 57 15.84 -3.50 7.11
C ASP A 57 16.52 -2.22 6.58
N GLU A 58 17.69 -2.38 5.97
CA GLU A 58 18.46 -1.33 5.31
C GLU A 58 17.79 -0.79 4.03
N ASP A 59 16.87 -1.56 3.46
CA ASP A 59 16.14 -1.23 2.22
C ASP A 59 14.75 -0.68 2.48
N LEU A 60 14.17 -0.92 3.66
CA LEU A 60 12.81 -0.51 3.96
C LEU A 60 12.69 1.01 4.15
N VAL A 61 11.62 1.55 3.60
CA VAL A 61 11.21 2.95 3.73
C VAL A 61 9.84 3.00 4.38
N LEU A 62 9.71 3.84 5.41
CA LEU A 62 8.43 4.09 6.07
C LEU A 62 7.43 4.70 5.08
N GLU A 63 6.19 4.25 5.13
CA GLU A 63 5.09 4.80 4.32
C GLU A 63 3.85 5.07 5.18
N LEU A 64 2.67 4.59 4.80
CA LEU A 64 1.43 4.87 5.53
C LEU A 64 1.12 3.82 6.58
N TYR A 65 0.41 4.26 7.62
CA TYR A 65 -0.28 3.37 8.54
C TYR A 65 -1.59 4.03 8.97
N ASN A 66 -2.70 3.39 8.63
CA ASN A 66 -4.05 3.92 8.71
C ASN A 66 -4.97 2.88 9.38
N MET A 67 -6.15 3.32 9.79
CA MET A 67 -7.22 2.45 10.25
C MET A 67 -8.40 2.60 9.31
N LEU A 68 -8.85 1.51 8.70
CA LEU A 68 -10.09 1.50 7.95
C LEU A 68 -11.22 1.08 8.90
N VAL A 69 -12.31 1.83 8.93
CA VAL A 69 -13.37 1.68 9.95
C VAL A 69 -14.73 1.40 9.32
N ARG A 70 -15.69 0.96 10.13
CA ARG A 70 -17.10 0.84 9.74
C ARG A 70 -17.65 2.21 9.33
N PRO A 71 -18.29 2.35 8.16
CA PRO A 71 -18.89 3.60 7.74
C PRO A 71 -20.23 3.84 8.45
N GLU A 72 -20.74 5.08 8.38
CA GLU A 72 -22.07 5.41 8.93
C GLU A 72 -23.23 4.93 8.05
N SER A 73 -23.00 4.83 6.75
CA SER A 73 -23.90 4.22 5.76
C SER A 73 -23.09 3.33 4.82
N ASP A 74 -23.76 2.42 4.10
CA ASP A 74 -23.09 1.59 3.10
C ASP A 74 -22.27 2.47 2.13
N PHE A 75 -21.05 2.05 1.87
CA PHE A 75 -20.07 2.82 1.12
C PHE A 75 -19.25 1.87 0.25
N GLU A 76 -18.89 2.30 -0.95
CA GLU A 76 -18.03 1.53 -1.83
C GLU A 76 -17.09 2.45 -2.61
N LEU A 77 -15.87 1.96 -2.82
CA LEU A 77 -14.90 2.60 -3.68
C LEU A 77 -15.05 2.07 -5.11
N GLU A 78 -14.72 2.91 -6.08
CA GLU A 78 -14.59 2.47 -7.47
C GLU A 78 -13.47 1.44 -7.63
N TRP A 79 -13.56 0.60 -8.65
CA TRP A 79 -12.45 -0.25 -9.07
C TRP A 79 -11.24 0.59 -9.46
N HIS A 80 -10.15 0.42 -8.73
CA HIS A 80 -8.93 1.19 -8.91
C HIS A 80 -7.67 0.35 -8.77
N ARG A 81 -6.57 0.99 -9.14
CA ARG A 81 -5.21 0.64 -8.77
C ARG A 81 -4.62 1.92 -8.20
N ASP A 82 -3.85 1.83 -7.12
CA ASP A 82 -3.40 3.03 -6.41
C ASP A 82 -2.57 3.97 -7.30
N ASP A 83 -1.71 3.42 -8.16
CA ASP A 83 -0.77 4.24 -8.92
C ASP A 83 -1.18 4.42 -10.38
N VAL A 84 -2.21 3.71 -10.85
CA VAL A 84 -2.61 3.68 -12.26
C VAL A 84 -4.02 4.24 -12.43
N PRO A 85 -4.15 5.47 -12.99
CA PRO A 85 -5.44 6.06 -13.29
C PRO A 85 -6.32 5.15 -14.15
N ARG A 86 -7.64 5.24 -13.97
CA ARG A 86 -8.61 4.50 -14.80
C ARG A 86 -8.47 4.82 -16.29
N SER A 87 -8.12 6.06 -16.61
CA SER A 87 -7.94 6.56 -17.98
C SER A 87 -6.62 6.18 -18.63
N ALA A 88 -5.68 5.54 -17.91
CA ALA A 88 -4.37 5.19 -18.45
C ALA A 88 -4.49 4.25 -19.66
N THR A 89 -3.69 4.50 -20.70
CA THR A 89 -3.59 3.58 -21.85
C THR A 89 -2.96 2.25 -21.43
N ALA A 90 -2.97 1.26 -22.31
CA ALA A 90 -2.32 -0.02 -22.02
C ALA A 90 -0.81 0.14 -21.82
N GLU A 91 -0.17 0.98 -22.64
CA GLU A 91 1.26 1.29 -22.57
C GLU A 91 1.61 2.01 -21.26
N GLU A 92 0.82 3.02 -20.88
CA GLU A 92 1.02 3.75 -19.61
C GLU A 92 0.82 2.84 -18.40
N GLU A 93 -0.21 2.00 -18.43
CA GLU A 93 -0.46 1.02 -17.36
C GLU A 93 0.67 -0.01 -17.28
N ALA A 94 1.13 -0.56 -18.41
CA ALA A 94 2.24 -1.51 -18.45
C ALA A 94 3.53 -0.90 -17.89
N ALA A 95 3.85 0.33 -18.30
CA ALA A 95 5.00 1.07 -17.80
C ALA A 95 4.94 1.30 -16.29
N LYS A 96 3.76 1.64 -15.75
CA LYS A 96 3.58 1.84 -14.30
C LYS A 96 3.63 0.55 -13.50
N LEU A 97 3.07 -0.53 -14.04
CA LEU A 97 3.10 -1.85 -13.42
C LEU A 97 4.48 -2.53 -13.52
N GLY A 98 5.35 -2.04 -14.42
CA GLY A 98 6.64 -2.67 -14.72
C GLY A 98 6.47 -4.02 -15.40
N VAL A 99 5.47 -4.16 -16.28
CA VAL A 99 5.17 -5.40 -17.02
C VAL A 99 5.31 -5.17 -18.53
N ALA A 100 5.60 -6.22 -19.28
CA ALA A 100 5.60 -6.17 -20.74
C ALA A 100 4.17 -6.25 -21.30
N LEU A 101 3.92 -5.62 -22.44
CA LEU A 101 2.71 -5.86 -23.22
C LEU A 101 2.82 -7.18 -23.99
N ASP A 102 1.71 -7.89 -24.11
CA ASP A 102 1.63 -9.11 -24.91
C ASP A 102 2.00 -8.82 -26.38
N GLY A 103 3.00 -9.54 -26.91
CA GLY A 103 3.46 -9.41 -28.31
C GLY A 103 4.80 -8.70 -28.51
N GLU A 104 5.38 -8.06 -27.49
CA GLU A 104 6.73 -7.46 -27.58
C GLU A 104 7.88 -8.44 -27.28
N SER A 105 7.55 -9.71 -27.02
CA SER A 105 8.50 -10.69 -26.52
C SER A 105 9.52 -11.23 -27.54
N GLU A 106 9.39 -11.02 -28.87
CA GLU A 106 10.20 -11.82 -29.81
C GLU A 106 10.70 -11.17 -31.12
N THR A 107 10.53 -9.88 -31.40
CA THR A 107 10.85 -9.37 -32.76
C THR A 107 12.21 -8.71 -32.95
N ASN A 108 12.95 -8.34 -31.92
CA ASN A 108 14.31 -7.80 -32.07
C ASN A 108 15.16 -8.24 -30.88
N GLY A 109 16.12 -9.15 -31.09
CA GLY A 109 16.95 -9.84 -30.09
C GLY A 109 17.83 -8.98 -29.15
N SER A 110 17.31 -7.89 -28.58
CA SER A 110 17.96 -7.09 -27.53
C SER A 110 17.02 -6.59 -26.42
N HIS A 111 15.72 -6.93 -26.42
CA HIS A 111 14.84 -6.55 -25.33
C HIS A 111 14.86 -7.59 -24.21
N VAL A 112 15.71 -7.33 -23.22
CA VAL A 112 15.69 -8.00 -21.92
C VAL A 112 14.28 -7.82 -21.35
N LYS A 113 13.61 -8.93 -21.07
CA LYS A 113 12.33 -8.97 -20.36
C LYS A 113 12.55 -8.30 -19.00
N THR A 114 12.14 -7.05 -18.84
CA THR A 114 12.28 -6.39 -17.54
C THR A 114 11.32 -7.09 -16.59
N ALA A 115 11.85 -7.86 -15.66
CA ALA A 115 11.04 -8.45 -14.61
C ALA A 115 10.33 -7.36 -13.83
N LYS A 116 9.05 -7.60 -13.54
CA LYS A 116 8.32 -6.77 -12.59
C LYS A 116 9.06 -6.83 -11.26
N ARG A 117 9.36 -5.65 -10.71
CA ARG A 117 9.93 -5.46 -9.37
C ARG A 117 8.86 -4.91 -8.46
N TYR A 118 8.73 -5.50 -7.28
CA TYR A 118 7.83 -5.00 -6.24
C TYR A 118 8.57 -3.95 -5.42
N TRP A 119 8.20 -2.68 -5.60
CA TRP A 119 8.79 -1.56 -4.87
C TRP A 119 8.03 -1.20 -3.60
N ASN A 120 6.88 -1.83 -3.38
CA ASN A 120 6.04 -1.62 -2.23
C ASN A 120 5.24 -2.86 -1.88
N MET A 121 4.73 -2.86 -0.67
CA MET A 121 3.79 -3.85 -0.18
C MET A 121 2.77 -3.17 0.70
N GLN A 122 1.49 -3.47 0.50
CA GLN A 122 0.41 -3.11 1.40
C GLN A 122 -0.06 -4.32 2.18
N TRP A 123 -0.67 -4.05 3.34
CA TRP A 123 -1.36 -5.07 4.10
C TRP A 123 -2.61 -4.55 4.79
N ASN A 124 -3.55 -5.47 5.01
CA ASN A 124 -4.67 -5.28 5.92
C ASN A 124 -4.57 -6.32 7.04
N LEU A 125 -4.60 -5.84 8.29
CA LEU A 125 -4.67 -6.62 9.52
C LEU A 125 -5.99 -6.25 10.24
N PRO A 126 -7.06 -7.02 10.05
CA PRO A 126 -8.33 -6.72 10.65
C PRO A 126 -8.40 -7.14 12.12
N LEU A 127 -9.06 -6.31 12.94
CA LEU A 127 -9.35 -6.55 14.36
C LEU A 127 -10.74 -7.16 14.59
N TYR A 128 -11.55 -7.20 13.53
CA TYR A 128 -12.88 -7.81 13.44
C TYR A 128 -12.94 -8.64 12.15
N PRO A 129 -13.87 -9.61 11.98
CA PRO A 129 -14.04 -10.26 10.68
C PRO A 129 -14.24 -9.23 9.56
N ASP A 130 -13.44 -9.31 8.49
CA ASP A 130 -13.42 -8.33 7.41
C ASP A 130 -13.57 -9.05 6.05
N ASP A 131 -14.58 -8.62 5.28
CA ASP A 131 -14.83 -9.03 3.90
C ASP A 131 -14.99 -7.84 2.95
N SER A 132 -14.44 -6.69 3.33
CA SER A 132 -14.59 -5.44 2.58
C SER A 132 -13.65 -5.31 1.39
N LEU A 133 -12.55 -6.07 1.33
CA LEU A 133 -11.61 -6.03 0.22
C LEU A 133 -12.03 -6.98 -0.91
N VAL A 134 -12.28 -6.42 -2.09
CA VAL A 134 -12.57 -7.19 -3.31
C VAL A 134 -11.46 -6.94 -4.32
N VAL A 135 -10.90 -8.00 -4.89
CA VAL A 135 -9.74 -7.95 -5.80
C VAL A 135 -9.98 -8.74 -7.07
N VAL A 136 -9.23 -8.45 -8.13
CA VAL A 136 -9.06 -9.36 -9.27
C VAL A 136 -7.67 -10.00 -9.18
N PRO A 137 -7.56 -11.27 -8.76
CA PRO A 137 -6.27 -11.95 -8.61
C PRO A 137 -5.43 -11.94 -9.90
N GLY A 138 -4.13 -11.77 -9.75
CA GLY A 138 -3.17 -11.74 -10.88
C GLY A 138 -3.22 -10.47 -11.74
N SER A 139 -4.19 -9.56 -11.53
CA SER A 139 -4.29 -8.33 -12.32
C SER A 139 -3.09 -7.40 -12.14
N HIS A 140 -2.33 -7.48 -11.04
CA HIS A 140 -1.09 -6.71 -10.86
C HIS A 140 0.04 -7.13 -11.83
N LEU A 141 -0.09 -8.27 -12.53
CA LEU A 141 0.91 -8.78 -13.48
C LEU A 141 0.58 -8.45 -14.94
N ARG A 142 -0.51 -7.74 -15.19
CA ARG A 142 -0.99 -7.42 -16.54
C ARG A 142 -1.75 -6.11 -16.57
N VAL A 143 -1.88 -5.53 -17.75
CA VAL A 143 -2.79 -4.41 -17.98
C VAL A 143 -4.25 -4.85 -17.83
N ARG A 144 -5.17 -3.88 -17.67
CA ARG A 144 -6.61 -4.17 -17.68
C ARG A 144 -7.03 -4.81 -18.99
N THR A 145 -7.89 -5.83 -18.91
CA THR A 145 -8.53 -6.46 -20.08
C THR A 145 -9.53 -5.50 -20.73
N SER A 146 -10.03 -5.84 -21.93
CA SER A 146 -11.11 -5.09 -22.57
C SER A 146 -12.34 -4.94 -21.68
N ASP A 147 -12.70 -6.02 -20.98
CA ASP A 147 -13.89 -6.09 -20.15
C ASP A 147 -13.71 -5.26 -18.87
N GLU A 148 -12.54 -5.34 -18.23
CA GLU A 148 -12.20 -4.53 -17.06
C GLU A 148 -12.15 -3.02 -17.40
N ARG A 149 -11.73 -2.66 -18.61
CA ARG A 149 -11.74 -1.25 -19.08
C ARG A 149 -13.15 -0.76 -19.40
N ALA A 150 -14.00 -1.61 -19.96
CA ALA A 150 -15.36 -1.27 -20.34
C ALA A 150 -16.35 -1.29 -19.16
N ALA A 151 -15.97 -1.94 -18.05
CA ALA A 151 -16.78 -2.02 -16.84
C ALA A 151 -17.19 -0.64 -16.30
N SER A 152 -18.32 -0.60 -15.59
CA SER A 152 -18.69 0.56 -14.79
C SER A 152 -17.66 0.79 -13.66
N PRO A 153 -17.46 2.02 -13.17
CA PRO A 153 -16.58 2.26 -12.01
C PRO A 153 -16.94 1.42 -10.78
N LEU A 154 -18.23 1.19 -10.57
CA LEU A 154 -18.77 0.40 -9.45
C LEU A 154 -19.29 -0.98 -9.90
N GLU A 155 -18.81 -1.51 -11.03
CA GLU A 155 -19.25 -2.82 -11.57
C GLU A 155 -19.29 -3.91 -10.47
N PRO A 156 -20.48 -4.44 -10.11
CA PRO A 156 -20.60 -5.41 -9.02
C PRO A 156 -20.10 -6.81 -9.39
N ASN A 157 -19.94 -7.14 -10.69
CA ASN A 157 -19.53 -8.45 -11.16
C ASN A 157 -18.28 -8.38 -12.05
N MET A 158 -17.19 -7.81 -11.53
CA MET A 158 -15.93 -7.71 -12.27
C MET A 158 -15.41 -9.11 -12.63
N PRO A 159 -15.01 -9.38 -13.89
CA PRO A 159 -14.52 -10.69 -14.29
C PRO A 159 -13.38 -11.19 -13.41
N GLY A 160 -13.57 -12.37 -12.81
CA GLY A 160 -12.58 -12.99 -11.94
C GLY A 160 -12.41 -12.34 -10.57
N GLN A 161 -13.33 -11.48 -10.13
CA GLN A 161 -13.27 -10.89 -8.79
C GLN A 161 -13.32 -11.94 -7.69
N LEU A 162 -12.67 -11.63 -6.57
CA LEU A 162 -12.62 -12.43 -5.36
C LEU A 162 -12.83 -11.51 -4.15
N VAL A 163 -13.76 -11.88 -3.28
CA VAL A 163 -13.91 -11.26 -1.95
C VAL A 163 -12.87 -11.89 -1.03
N VAL A 164 -12.05 -11.08 -0.40
CA VAL A 164 -11.05 -11.53 0.58
C VAL A 164 -11.72 -11.62 1.93
N HIS A 165 -11.80 -12.83 2.49
CA HIS A 165 -12.34 -13.07 3.83
C HIS A 165 -11.19 -13.22 4.83
N LEU A 166 -11.20 -12.41 5.88
CA LEU A 166 -10.19 -12.40 6.93
C LEU A 166 -10.84 -12.45 8.31
N GLU A 167 -10.29 -13.27 9.20
CA GLU A 167 -10.65 -13.29 10.62
C GLU A 167 -9.71 -12.37 11.43
N PRO A 168 -10.09 -11.96 12.65
CA PRO A 168 -9.21 -11.18 13.51
C PRO A 168 -7.84 -11.86 13.71
N GLY A 169 -6.77 -11.14 13.39
CA GLY A 169 -5.39 -11.64 13.48
C GLY A 169 -4.83 -12.25 12.20
N ASP A 170 -5.66 -12.47 11.17
CA ASP A 170 -5.15 -12.73 9.82
C ASP A 170 -4.46 -11.47 9.26
N VAL A 171 -3.55 -11.65 8.30
CA VAL A 171 -2.97 -10.53 7.56
C VAL A 171 -2.93 -10.88 6.08
N VAL A 172 -3.54 -10.05 5.25
CA VAL A 172 -3.36 -10.13 3.80
C VAL A 172 -2.30 -9.12 3.37
N PHE A 173 -1.37 -9.58 2.54
CA PHE A 173 -0.36 -8.75 1.90
C PHE A 173 -0.64 -8.72 0.39
N TYR A 174 -0.58 -7.55 -0.22
CA TYR A 174 -0.84 -7.40 -1.65
C TYR A 174 -0.08 -6.22 -2.26
N ASP A 175 0.15 -6.33 -3.57
CA ASP A 175 0.63 -5.23 -4.39
C ASP A 175 -0.50 -4.20 -4.52
N ASN A 176 -0.23 -2.94 -4.17
CA ASN A 176 -1.20 -1.85 -4.21
C ASN A 176 -1.81 -1.60 -5.60
N ASN A 177 -1.14 -2.08 -6.64
CA ASN A 177 -1.63 -2.02 -8.00
C ASN A 177 -2.40 -3.28 -8.43
N ILE A 178 -2.75 -4.22 -7.55
CA ILE A 178 -3.82 -5.17 -7.86
C ILE A 178 -5.11 -4.39 -8.14
N LEU A 179 -5.87 -4.76 -9.17
CA LEU A 179 -7.18 -4.15 -9.42
C LEU A 179 -8.10 -4.53 -8.25
N HIS A 180 -8.56 -3.54 -7.49
CA HIS A 180 -9.33 -3.77 -6.27
C HIS A 180 -10.35 -2.66 -6.00
N ARG A 181 -11.24 -2.93 -5.05
CA ARG A 181 -12.19 -1.97 -4.47
C ARG A 181 -12.49 -2.34 -3.02
N GLY A 182 -12.91 -1.33 -2.26
CA GLY A 182 -13.50 -1.50 -0.94
C GLY A 182 -15.03 -1.51 -1.02
N VAL A 183 -15.67 -2.49 -0.38
CA VAL A 183 -17.13 -2.57 -0.25
C VAL A 183 -17.47 -2.68 1.22
N TYR A 184 -18.08 -1.65 1.77
CA TYR A 184 -18.25 -1.46 3.20
C TYR A 184 -19.72 -1.46 3.57
N SER A 185 -20.07 -2.29 4.55
CA SER A 185 -21.43 -2.35 5.10
C SER A 185 -21.48 -1.61 6.44
N ALA A 186 -22.50 -0.76 6.61
CA ALA A 186 -22.74 -0.06 7.87
C ALA A 186 -23.20 -1.00 9.00
N ASP A 187 -23.65 -2.21 8.66
CA ASP A 187 -24.16 -3.22 9.60
C ASP A 187 -23.06 -4.12 10.18
N LYS A 188 -21.82 -4.02 9.68
CA LYS A 188 -20.68 -4.84 10.14
C LYS A 188 -19.66 -4.00 10.88
N GLU A 189 -19.31 -4.41 12.10
CA GLU A 189 -18.21 -3.77 12.82
C GLU A 189 -16.90 -3.98 12.06
N ARG A 190 -16.09 -2.92 11.97
CA ARG A 190 -14.86 -2.96 11.19
C ARG A 190 -13.83 -2.01 11.77
N MET A 191 -12.67 -2.58 12.05
CA MET A 191 -11.43 -1.87 12.33
C MET A 191 -10.31 -2.68 11.70
N SER A 192 -9.68 -2.17 10.65
CA SER A 192 -8.60 -2.85 9.94
C SER A 192 -7.39 -1.96 9.85
N LEU A 193 -6.28 -2.44 10.41
CA LEU A 193 -4.99 -1.75 10.35
C LEU A 193 -4.45 -1.92 8.93
N HIS A 194 -4.42 -0.83 8.18
CA HIS A 194 -3.98 -0.77 6.80
C HIS A 194 -2.63 -0.09 6.74
N GLY A 195 -1.61 -0.84 6.35
CA GLY A 195 -0.24 -0.32 6.26
C GLY A 195 0.36 -0.51 4.89
N SER A 196 1.37 0.30 4.59
CA SER A 196 2.27 0.04 3.48
C SER A 196 3.72 0.24 3.88
N VAL A 197 4.62 -0.41 3.16
CA VAL A 197 6.06 -0.22 3.29
C VAL A 197 6.71 -0.22 1.91
N GLY A 198 7.70 0.65 1.74
CA GLY A 198 8.41 0.85 0.49
C GLY A 198 9.80 0.23 0.50
N HIS A 199 10.35 0.04 -0.70
CA HIS A 199 11.74 -0.32 -0.91
C HIS A 199 12.54 0.89 -1.43
N ALA A 200 13.71 1.18 -0.84
CA ALA A 200 14.53 2.35 -1.15
C ALA A 200 14.98 2.40 -2.62
N GLY A 201 15.18 1.24 -3.24
CA GLY A 201 15.45 1.11 -4.68
C GLY A 201 14.34 1.62 -5.62
N GLY A 202 13.11 1.85 -5.14
CA GLY A 202 12.00 2.36 -5.94
C GLY A 202 12.11 3.85 -6.33
N GLY A 203 13.02 4.59 -5.69
CA GLY A 203 13.37 5.96 -6.07
C GLY A 203 12.19 6.95 -6.16
N ARG A 204 12.26 7.91 -7.10
CA ARG A 204 11.26 8.98 -7.28
C ARG A 204 9.85 8.48 -7.62
N PHE A 205 9.72 7.28 -8.18
CA PHE A 205 8.42 6.69 -8.53
C PHE A 205 7.56 6.46 -7.27
N ARG A 206 8.19 6.18 -6.12
CA ARG A 206 7.52 5.97 -4.82
C ARG A 206 7.22 7.25 -4.05
N ALA A 207 8.02 8.30 -4.24
CA ALA A 207 7.87 9.54 -3.48
C ALA A 207 6.48 10.16 -3.63
N THR A 208 5.90 10.07 -4.84
CA THR A 208 4.56 10.59 -5.13
C THR A 208 3.48 9.92 -4.28
N ASN A 209 3.51 8.60 -4.11
CA ASN A 209 2.46 7.86 -3.37
C ASN A 209 2.55 8.06 -1.86
N VAL A 210 3.77 8.09 -1.32
CA VAL A 210 3.97 8.20 0.12
C VAL A 210 3.65 9.61 0.62
N LEU A 211 4.01 10.64 -0.15
CA LEU A 211 3.83 12.04 0.25
C LEU A 211 2.38 12.54 0.09
N GLN A 212 1.56 11.87 -0.72
CA GLN A 212 0.15 12.20 -0.92
C GLN A 212 -0.70 12.07 0.36
N HIS A 213 -0.31 11.20 1.30
CA HIS A 213 -1.01 11.01 2.57
C HIS A 213 -0.63 12.02 3.67
N GLY A 214 0.09 13.10 3.33
CA GLY A 214 0.40 14.18 4.26
C GLY A 214 1.42 13.84 5.36
N ILE A 215 2.01 12.63 5.31
CA ILE A 215 3.01 12.16 6.28
C ILE A 215 4.24 13.08 6.35
N GLY A 216 4.61 13.68 5.22
CA GLY A 216 5.74 14.63 5.14
C GLY A 216 5.61 15.84 6.06
N LYS A 217 4.42 16.17 6.57
CA LYS A 217 4.18 17.31 7.47
C LYS A 217 4.55 17.03 8.93
N TRP A 218 4.70 15.76 9.32
CA TRP A 218 4.87 15.38 10.73
C TRP A 218 5.85 14.23 10.96
N VAL A 219 6.32 13.53 9.92
CA VAL A 219 7.25 12.40 10.06
C VAL A 219 8.59 12.77 10.68
N ASP A 220 9.04 14.02 10.51
CA ASP A 220 10.25 14.55 11.13
C ASP A 220 10.12 14.68 12.66
N GLN A 221 8.89 14.74 13.16
CA GLN A 221 8.55 14.86 14.58
C GLN A 221 8.28 13.52 15.26
N CYS A 222 8.20 12.41 14.51
CA CYS A 222 8.05 11.08 15.11
C CYS A 222 9.30 10.72 15.94
N ASP A 223 9.06 10.09 17.09
CA ASP A 223 10.05 9.52 17.99
C ASP A 223 9.66 8.06 18.27
N PHE A 224 10.47 7.11 17.80
CA PHE A 224 10.24 5.68 17.99
C PHE A 224 11.17 5.06 19.04
N SER A 225 11.78 5.88 19.91
CA SER A 225 12.66 5.41 20.99
C SER A 225 11.96 4.53 22.03
N SER A 226 10.63 4.66 22.18
CA SER A 226 9.82 3.82 23.06
C SER A 226 9.88 2.34 22.69
N LEU A 227 10.07 2.02 21.40
CA LEU A 227 10.17 0.65 20.89
C LEU A 227 11.36 -0.11 21.48
N ALA A 228 12.42 0.59 21.92
CA ALA A 228 13.58 -0.04 22.55
C ALA A 228 13.22 -0.77 23.86
N LYS A 229 12.09 -0.41 24.49
CA LYS A 229 11.59 -1.04 25.72
C LYS A 229 10.68 -2.24 25.45
N GLY A 230 10.25 -2.43 24.21
CA GLY A 230 9.30 -3.47 23.81
C GLY A 230 9.95 -4.76 23.29
N PRO A 231 9.14 -5.73 22.85
CA PRO A 231 9.64 -6.91 22.15
C PRO A 231 10.49 -6.52 20.93
N GLY A 232 11.65 -7.14 20.76
CA GLY A 232 12.61 -6.79 19.70
C GLY A 232 13.62 -5.69 20.08
N GLY A 233 13.33 -4.90 21.12
CA GLY A 233 14.26 -3.95 21.75
C GLY A 233 14.91 -2.96 20.78
N GLU A 234 16.19 -2.65 21.04
CA GLU A 234 16.98 -1.69 20.26
C GLU A 234 16.97 -1.94 18.74
N LYS A 235 16.89 -3.20 18.31
CA LYS A 235 16.83 -3.57 16.88
C LYS A 235 15.61 -2.92 16.18
N ILE A 236 14.42 -3.04 16.79
CA ILE A 236 13.19 -2.50 16.19
C ILE A 236 13.18 -0.98 16.25
N SER A 237 13.67 -0.40 17.35
CA SER A 237 13.80 1.06 17.47
C SER A 237 14.74 1.63 16.39
N GLN A 238 15.91 1.01 16.20
CA GLN A 238 16.86 1.42 15.16
C GLN A 238 16.24 1.28 13.75
N ARG A 239 15.56 0.17 13.45
CA ARG A 239 14.84 -0.01 12.18
C ARG A 239 13.85 1.12 11.94
N ALA A 240 13.03 1.43 12.94
CA ALA A 240 11.99 2.46 12.82
C ALA A 240 12.58 3.83 12.51
N GLU A 241 13.64 4.22 13.22
CA GLU A 241 14.35 5.47 12.97
C GLU A 241 15.05 5.50 11.60
N ASP A 242 15.64 4.39 11.17
CA ASP A 242 16.27 4.29 9.85
C ASP A 242 15.23 4.40 8.71
N MET A 243 14.10 3.70 8.83
CA MET A 243 12.99 3.78 7.87
C MET A 243 12.41 5.20 7.80
N ARG A 244 12.24 5.86 8.96
CA ARG A 244 11.82 7.25 9.06
C ARG A 244 12.80 8.20 8.39
N ALA A 245 14.10 8.05 8.68
CA ALA A 245 15.15 8.87 8.11
C ALA A 245 15.21 8.75 6.58
N ARG A 246 15.04 7.52 6.04
CA ARG A 246 14.93 7.30 4.60
C ARG A 246 13.72 7.99 3.98
N LEU A 247 12.56 7.96 4.64
CA LEU A 247 11.37 8.68 4.15
C LEU A 247 11.61 10.21 4.15
N VAL A 248 12.17 10.76 5.23
CA VAL A 248 12.52 12.19 5.31
C VAL A 248 13.49 12.58 4.18
N LYS A 249 14.50 11.75 3.93
CA LYS A 249 15.46 11.94 2.83
C LYS A 249 14.75 11.92 1.48
N LEU A 250 13.91 10.91 1.23
CA LEU A 250 13.13 10.78 -0.01
C LEU A 250 12.24 12.01 -0.25
N GLY A 251 11.59 12.52 0.80
CA GLY A 251 10.77 13.73 0.73
C GLY A 251 11.56 14.97 0.33
N ARG A 252 12.74 15.16 0.93
CA ARG A 252 13.65 16.28 0.59
C ARG A 252 14.18 16.19 -0.83
N GLU A 253 14.51 14.99 -1.31
CA GLU A 253 15.10 14.77 -2.65
C GLU A 253 14.06 14.85 -3.78
N SER A 254 12.78 14.61 -3.47
CA SER A 254 11.71 14.54 -4.49
C SER A 254 11.05 15.88 -4.80
N GLY A 255 11.21 16.89 -3.94
CA GLY A 255 10.60 18.23 -4.09
C GLY A 255 9.09 18.24 -3.81
N ASP A 256 8.39 19.31 -4.22
CA ASP A 256 6.93 19.41 -4.19
C ASP A 256 6.33 18.44 -5.23
N VAL A 257 6.15 17.18 -4.86
CA VAL A 257 5.33 16.25 -5.64
C VAL A 257 3.86 16.65 -5.48
N GLY A 258 3.25 17.06 -6.60
CA GLY A 258 1.88 17.55 -6.64
C GLY A 258 0.87 16.55 -6.10
N TYR A 259 0.02 17.04 -5.18
CA TYR A 259 -1.10 16.32 -4.59
C TYR A 259 -2.15 15.98 -5.67
N SER A 260 -2.52 14.70 -5.82
CA SER A 260 -3.74 14.29 -6.53
C SER A 260 -4.67 13.67 -5.50
N LEU A 261 -5.63 14.46 -5.00
CA LEU A 261 -6.75 13.99 -4.18
C LEU A 261 -7.93 13.67 -5.10
N THR A 262 -7.75 12.76 -6.04
CA THR A 262 -8.86 12.19 -6.82
C THR A 262 -8.78 10.68 -6.73
N GLY A 263 -9.16 10.17 -5.56
CA GLY A 263 -9.60 8.82 -5.31
C GLY A 263 -10.98 8.87 -4.71
#